data_AF-A0AAE1DXV0-F1
#
_entry.id   AF-A0AAE1DXV0-F1
#
_cell.length_a   1.000
_cell.length_b   1.000
_cell.length_c   1.000
_cell.angle_alpha   90.00
_cell.angle_beta   90.00
_cell.angle_gamma   90.00
#
_symmetry.space_group_name_H-M   'P 1'
#
loop_
_entity.id
_entity.type
_entity.pdbx_description
1 polymer ?
#
loop_
_entity_poly.entity_id
_entity_poly.type
_entity_poly.pdbx_seq_one_letter_code
_entity_poly.pdbx_strand_id
1 'polypeptide(L)'
;MEDSRDPKGFLYVGLASGSRPTSRPTRRFKAVCKRDLKNCGIQPAGLKVEVSNRTSWRAKVKKSIKSTEEKRESEREEKRTSPSPLLTPPTSLTSPAASVNNRII
;
A
#
# COMPACT_ATOMS: atom_id res chain seq x y z
N MET A 1 -15.18 -41.52 35.86
CA MET A 1 -14.09 -40.54 35.66
C MET A 1 -14.10 -40.28 34.16
N GLU A 2 -14.59 -39.12 33.74
CA GLU A 2 -14.86 -38.82 32.33
C GLU A 2 -13.53 -38.57 31.59
N ASP A 3 -12.88 -39.65 31.15
CA ASP A 3 -11.68 -39.63 30.30
C ASP A 3 -12.09 -39.37 28.84
N SER A 4 -12.58 -38.17 28.55
CA SER A 4 -13.04 -37.81 27.19
C SER A 4 -12.48 -36.50 26.68
N ARG A 5 -11.33 -36.07 27.21
CA ARG A 5 -10.56 -34.96 26.63
C ARG A 5 -9.30 -35.51 26.01
N ASP A 6 -9.49 -36.20 24.89
CA ASP A 6 -8.39 -36.59 24.02
C ASP A 6 -7.65 -35.29 23.59
N PRO A 7 -6.41 -35.04 24.03
CA PRO A 7 -5.72 -33.77 23.75
C PRO A 7 -5.50 -33.56 22.25
N LYS A 8 -5.46 -34.68 21.50
CA LYS A 8 -5.37 -34.70 20.04
C LYS A 8 -6.64 -34.19 19.40
N GLY A 9 -7.81 -34.44 19.99
CA GLY A 9 -9.08 -33.89 19.53
C GLY A 9 -9.01 -32.36 19.50
N PHE A 10 -8.61 -31.72 20.61
CA PHE A 10 -8.46 -30.27 20.72
C PHE A 10 -7.43 -29.67 19.75
N LEU A 11 -6.25 -30.32 19.60
CA LEU A 11 -5.20 -29.81 18.72
C LEU A 11 -5.52 -29.97 17.22
N TYR A 12 -6.41 -30.91 16.86
CA TYR A 12 -6.71 -31.26 15.47
C TYR A 12 -8.15 -30.96 15.03
N VAL A 13 -8.99 -30.29 15.83
CA VAL A 13 -10.39 -29.92 15.49
C VAL A 13 -10.49 -29.19 14.13
N GLY A 14 -9.49 -28.39 13.78
CA GLY A 14 -9.47 -27.62 12.52
C GLY A 14 -8.84 -28.32 11.31
N LEU A 15 -8.32 -29.56 11.46
CA LEU A 15 -7.59 -30.26 10.39
C LEU A 15 -8.47 -31.22 9.58
N ALA A 16 -9.58 -31.72 10.14
CA ALA A 16 -10.49 -32.63 9.43
C ALA A 16 -11.21 -31.96 8.24
N SER A 17 -11.36 -30.64 8.26
CA SER A 17 -11.87 -29.81 7.15
C SER A 17 -10.86 -28.73 6.71
N GLY A 18 -9.57 -28.91 7.06
CA GLY A 18 -8.59 -27.83 7.08
C GLY A 18 -7.93 -27.55 5.74
N SER A 19 -8.50 -26.63 4.95
CA SER A 19 -7.68 -25.90 3.99
C SER A 19 -6.70 -25.03 4.77
N ARG A 20 -5.40 -25.30 4.63
CA ARG A 20 -4.38 -24.35 5.10
C ARG A 20 -4.63 -23.03 4.35
N PRO A 21 -4.50 -21.85 4.98
CA PRO A 21 -4.40 -20.62 4.23
C PRO A 21 -3.11 -20.72 3.40
N THR A 22 -3.24 -21.09 2.13
CA THR A 22 -2.14 -20.97 1.18
C THR A 22 -1.89 -19.49 1.02
N SER A 23 -0.98 -18.96 1.84
CA SER A 23 -0.55 -17.58 1.70
C SER A 23 -0.08 -17.35 0.27
N ARG A 24 -0.31 -16.14 -0.25
CA ARG A 24 0.13 -15.80 -1.59
C ARG A 24 1.65 -16.04 -1.68
N PRO A 25 2.15 -16.80 -2.66
CA PRO A 25 3.57 -17.03 -2.81
C PRO A 25 4.34 -15.71 -2.82
N THR A 26 5.36 -15.61 -1.97
CA THR A 26 6.21 -14.42 -1.90
C THR A 26 6.80 -14.12 -3.27
N ARG A 27 6.84 -12.84 -3.66
CA ARG A 27 7.43 -12.43 -4.94
C ARG A 27 8.88 -12.88 -4.98
N ARG A 28 9.22 -13.72 -5.98
CA ARG A 28 10.60 -14.18 -6.20
C ARG A 28 11.56 -12.99 -6.32
N PHE A 29 12.76 -13.12 -5.77
CA PHE A 29 13.79 -12.06 -5.82
C PHE A 29 14.03 -11.51 -7.23
N LYS A 30 14.11 -12.38 -8.25
CA LYS A 30 14.24 -11.97 -9.66
C LYS A 30 13.09 -11.06 -10.14
N ALA A 31 11.87 -11.34 -9.70
CA ALA A 31 10.70 -10.50 -10.01
C ALA A 31 10.70 -9.20 -9.19
N VAL A 32 11.46 -9.15 -8.09
CA VAL A 32 11.75 -7.92 -7.36
C VAL A 32 12.62 -7.01 -8.20
N CYS A 33 13.82 -7.47 -8.55
CA CYS A 33 14.77 -6.70 -9.35
C CYS A 33 14.19 -6.24 -10.70
N LYS A 34 13.42 -7.08 -11.39
CA LYS A 34 12.78 -6.70 -12.66
C LYS A 34 11.78 -5.55 -12.51
N ARG A 35 11.06 -5.50 -11.39
CA ARG A 35 10.14 -4.38 -11.12
C ARG A 35 10.94 -3.11 -10.84
N ASP A 36 11.97 -3.22 -10.01
CA ASP A 36 12.75 -2.06 -9.59
C ASP A 36 13.52 -1.46 -10.79
N LEU A 37 14.06 -2.31 -11.66
CA LEU A 37 14.64 -1.87 -12.94
C LEU A 37 13.63 -1.10 -13.79
N LYS A 38 12.39 -1.59 -13.91
CA LYS A 38 11.32 -0.88 -14.64
C LYS A 38 10.97 0.45 -13.99
N ASN A 39 10.92 0.51 -12.67
CA ASN A 39 10.66 1.75 -11.93
C ASN A 39 11.76 2.79 -12.17
N CYS A 40 13.01 2.33 -12.28
CA CYS A 40 14.16 3.15 -12.68
C CYS A 40 14.19 3.49 -14.19
N GLY A 41 13.18 3.10 -14.97
CA GLY A 41 13.13 3.34 -16.42
C GLY A 41 14.11 2.49 -17.24
N ILE A 42 14.65 1.41 -16.67
CA ILE A 42 15.62 0.53 -17.33
C ILE A 42 14.89 -0.72 -17.84
N GLN A 43 14.93 -0.95 -19.15
CA GLN A 43 14.25 -2.08 -19.77
C GLN A 43 15.04 -3.39 -19.52
N PRO A 44 14.44 -4.43 -18.92
CA PRO A 44 15.17 -5.66 -18.58
C PRO A 44 15.71 -6.44 -19.79
N ALA A 45 15.15 -6.24 -20.99
CA ALA A 45 15.57 -6.93 -22.21
C ALA A 45 16.93 -6.43 -22.75
N GLY A 46 17.20 -5.12 -22.63
CA GLY A 46 18.43 -4.47 -23.12
C GLY A 46 19.57 -4.40 -22.09
N LEU A 47 19.35 -4.94 -20.88
CA LEU A 47 20.27 -4.78 -19.76
C LEU A 47 21.70 -5.25 -20.07
N LYS A 48 21.86 -6.35 -20.80
CA LYS A 48 23.19 -6.89 -21.14
C LYS A 48 24.02 -5.92 -21.98
N VAL A 49 23.39 -5.29 -22.98
CA VAL A 49 24.05 -4.33 -23.87
C VAL A 49 24.43 -3.07 -23.09
N GLU A 50 23.51 -2.61 -22.23
CA GLU A 50 23.70 -1.41 -21.44
C GLU A 50 24.78 -1.54 -20.35
N VAL A 51 24.84 -2.71 -19.71
CA VAL A 51 25.86 -3.05 -18.70
C VAL A 51 27.24 -3.24 -19.32
N SER A 52 27.32 -3.54 -20.63
CA SER A 52 28.59 -3.71 -21.34
C SER A 52 29.48 -2.47 -21.22
N ASN A 53 28.90 -1.27 -21.21
CA ASN A 53 29.63 -0.04 -20.89
C ASN A 53 29.46 0.29 -19.39
N ARG A 54 30.43 -0.15 -18.59
CA ARG A 54 30.38 -0.04 -17.13
C ARG A 54 30.28 1.40 -16.62
N THR A 55 30.98 2.35 -17.25
CA THR A 55 31.00 3.76 -16.81
C THR A 55 29.65 4.43 -17.07
N SER A 56 29.12 4.24 -18.28
CA SER A 56 27.79 4.72 -18.68
C SER A 56 26.71 4.11 -17.79
N TRP A 57 26.78 2.79 -17.55
CA TRP A 57 25.87 2.06 -16.67
C TRP A 57 25.84 2.63 -15.26
N ARG A 58 27.00 2.87 -14.62
CA ARG A 58 27.05 3.43 -13.27
C ARG A 58 26.42 4.82 -13.19
N ALA A 59 26.72 5.69 -14.17
CA ALA A 59 26.14 7.03 -14.23
C ALA A 59 24.62 6.97 -14.39
N LYS A 60 24.13 6.12 -15.31
CA LYS A 60 22.71 5.93 -15.57
C LYS A 60 21.97 5.36 -14.36
N VAL A 61 22.52 4.35 -13.69
CA VAL A 61 21.94 3.78 -12.46
C VAL A 61 21.84 4.85 -11.37
N LYS A 62 22.91 5.59 -11.10
CA LYS A 62 22.91 6.66 -10.07
C LYS A 62 21.86 7.73 -10.37
N LYS A 63 21.75 8.16 -11.63
CA LYS A 63 20.72 9.10 -12.08
C LYS A 63 19.32 8.54 -11.91
N SER A 64 19.09 7.30 -12.33
CA SER A 64 17.79 6.65 -12.27
C SER A 64 17.29 6.44 -10.83
N ILE A 65 18.18 6.06 -9.92
CA ILE A 65 17.86 5.89 -8.49
C ILE A 65 17.47 7.25 -7.89
N LYS A 66 18.28 8.29 -8.13
CA LYS A 66 18.00 9.64 -7.63
C LYS A 66 16.61 10.12 -8.09
N SER A 67 16.33 10.03 -9.39
CA SER A 67 15.03 10.44 -9.94
C SER A 67 13.85 9.60 -9.41
N THR A 68 14.06 8.31 -9.19
CA THR A 68 13.02 7.43 -8.64
C THR A 68 12.72 7.76 -7.18
N GLU A 69 13.75 8.06 -6.37
CA GLU A 69 13.55 8.48 -4.98
C GLU A 69 12.90 9.87 -4.88
N GLU A 70 13.30 10.83 -5.72
CA GLU A 70 12.63 12.13 -5.82
C GLU A 70 11.13 11.98 -6.14
N LYS A 71 10.79 11.10 -7.08
CA LYS A 71 9.39 10.76 -7.39
C LYS A 71 8.67 10.13 -6.19
N ARG A 72 9.34 9.26 -5.44
CA ARG A 72 8.75 8.64 -4.23
C ARG A 72 8.56 9.68 -3.12
N GLU A 73 9.46 10.64 -3.00
CA GLU A 73 9.34 11.78 -2.08
C GLU A 73 8.12 12.64 -2.44
N SER A 74 7.99 13.02 -3.71
CA SER A 74 6.86 13.83 -4.17
C SER A 74 5.52 13.10 -3.98
N GLU A 75 5.44 11.80 -4.29
CA GLU A 75 4.24 10.99 -4.07
C GLU A 75 3.89 10.86 -2.57
N ARG A 76 4.89 10.83 -1.68
CA ARG A 76 4.64 10.84 -0.23
C ARG A 76 4.12 12.19 0.23
N GLU A 77 4.68 13.28 -0.30
CA GLU A 77 4.29 14.64 0.08
C GLU A 77 2.88 14.98 -0.42
N GLU A 78 2.54 14.57 -1.64
CA GLU A 78 1.19 14.67 -2.18
C GLU A 78 0.18 13.94 -1.26
N LYS A 79 0.51 12.74 -0.78
CA LYS A 79 -0.36 12.00 0.15
C LYS A 79 -0.48 12.63 1.54
N ARG A 80 0.54 13.36 2.00
CA ARG A 80 0.49 14.09 3.28
C ARG A 80 -0.39 15.33 3.19
N THR A 81 -0.28 16.03 2.07
CA THR A 81 -1.00 17.28 1.82
C THR A 81 -2.42 17.07 1.31
N SER A 82 -2.71 15.90 0.71
CA SER A 82 -4.07 15.52 0.36
C SER A 82 -4.93 15.34 1.62
N PRO A 83 -6.04 16.09 1.77
CA PRO A 83 -6.98 15.88 2.87
C PRO A 83 -7.47 14.43 2.84
N SER A 84 -7.36 13.74 3.99
CA SER A 84 -7.89 12.39 4.11
C SER A 84 -9.39 12.38 3.76
N PRO A 85 -9.88 11.48 2.90
CA PRO A 85 -11.28 11.46 2.46
C PRO A 85 -12.29 11.08 3.57
N LEU A 86 -11.87 11.05 4.84
CA LEU A 86 -12.71 10.65 5.97
C LEU A 86 -13.26 11.81 6.80
N LEU A 87 -13.09 13.07 6.38
CA LEU A 87 -13.64 14.22 7.10
C LEU A 87 -14.19 15.27 6.12
N THR A 88 -15.27 14.94 5.41
CA THR A 88 -16.21 15.99 4.96
C THR A 88 -17.14 16.28 6.15
N PRO A 89 -17.11 17.48 6.76
CA PRO A 89 -18.11 17.85 7.75
C PRO A 89 -19.50 17.88 7.07
N PRO A 90 -20.58 17.41 7.74
CA PRO A 90 -21.93 17.54 7.19
C PRO A 90 -22.25 19.01 6.98
N THR A 91 -22.55 19.34 5.73
CA THR A 91 -23.04 20.62 5.23
C THR A 91 -24.22 21.11 6.08
N SER A 92 -23.98 22.22 6.79
CA SER A 92 -24.92 23.28 7.18
C SER A 92 -26.43 23.03 6.97
N LEU A 93 -27.18 22.97 8.08
CA LEU A 93 -28.48 23.62 8.17
C LEU A 93 -28.31 24.86 9.04
N THR A 94 -28.02 25.97 8.37
CA THR A 94 -28.13 27.30 8.98
C THR A 94 -29.61 27.51 9.31
N SER A 95 -29.92 27.67 10.59
CA SER A 95 -31.22 28.11 11.06
C SER A 95 -31.22 29.64 10.99
N PRO A 96 -32.07 30.29 10.17
CA PRO A 96 -32.26 31.71 10.31
C PRO A 96 -33.21 31.94 11.49
N ALA A 97 -32.62 32.44 12.59
CA ALA A 97 -33.36 33.07 13.66
C ALA A 97 -34.20 34.22 13.08
N ALA A 98 -35.53 34.09 13.12
CA ALA A 98 -36.45 35.20 12.94
C ALA A 98 -37.05 35.55 14.31
N SER A 99 -36.48 36.58 14.92
CA SER A 99 -37.09 37.34 16.02
C SER A 99 -38.21 38.20 15.45
N VAL A 100 -39.47 37.98 15.87
CA VAL A 100 -40.53 39.01 15.85
C VAL A 100 -41.49 38.83 17.04
N ASN A 101 -41.22 39.64 18.07
CA ASN A 101 -42.12 40.39 18.96
C ASN A 101 -43.51 39.86 19.35
N ASN A 102 -43.68 39.68 20.66
CA ASN A 102 -44.94 39.73 21.41
C ASN A 102 -45.74 41.02 21.13
N ARG A 103 -47.04 40.89 20.89
CA ARG A 103 -48.01 41.92 21.27
C ARG A 103 -49.34 41.29 21.72
N ILE A 104 -49.57 41.42 23.01
CA ILE A 104 -50.84 41.26 23.72
C ILE A 104 -51.81 42.35 23.20
N ILE A 105 -53.03 41.96 22.83
CA ILE A 105 -54.35 42.38 23.38
C ILE A 105 -55.39 41.43 22.76
#